data_AF-A0A202DW44-F1
#
_entry.id   AF-A0A202DW44-F1
#
_cell.length_a   1.000
_cell.length_b   1.000
_cell.length_c   1.000
_cell.angle_alpha   90.00
_cell.angle_beta   90.00
_cell.angle_gamma   90.00
#
_symmetry.space_group_name_H-M   'P 1'
#
loop_
_entity.id
_entity.type
_entity.pdbx_description
1 polymer ?
#
loop_
_entity_poly.entity_id
_entity_poly.type
_entity_poly.pdbx_seq_one_letter_code
_entity_poly.pdbx_strand_id
1 'polypeptide(L)'
;MLKKTIKKIAIVFSLCCFSFVLAFLFFTSHSAPLSHYAPRKNIIDLHCHVAGIGSGGSGIYLSSQMSESFKLEFYMEAFGVSLEELAEKGDALVVERLSERIAASKFVSKALVLALDGVVTGGELDYSKTEVYV
;
A
#
# COMPACT_ATOMS: atom_id res chain seq x y z
N MET A 1 -26.90 -43.30 2.84
CA MET A 1 -25.67 -42.53 3.12
C MET A 1 -25.66 -41.12 2.52
N LEU A 2 -26.04 -40.93 1.25
CA LEU A 2 -25.99 -39.64 0.55
C LEU A 2 -26.74 -38.47 1.25
N LYS A 3 -27.95 -38.71 1.76
CA LYS A 3 -28.73 -37.68 2.50
C LYS A 3 -28.02 -37.18 3.78
N LYS A 4 -27.23 -38.04 4.44
CA LYS A 4 -26.47 -37.69 5.65
C LYS A 4 -25.25 -36.83 5.31
N THR A 5 -24.64 -37.07 4.15
CA THR A 5 -23.53 -36.26 3.62
C THR A 5 -24.00 -34.88 3.17
N ILE A 6 -25.11 -34.79 2.45
CA ILE A 6 -25.70 -33.50 2.01
C ILE A 6 -26.06 -32.62 3.22
N LYS A 7 -26.66 -33.21 4.27
CA LYS A 7 -26.99 -32.48 5.49
C LYS A 7 -25.75 -31.93 6.21
N LYS A 8 -24.64 -32.68 6.23
CA LYS A 8 -23.37 -32.20 6.81
C LYS A 8 -22.77 -31.04 6.03
N ILE A 9 -22.77 -31.13 4.68
CA ILE A 9 -22.26 -30.05 3.82
C ILE A 9 -23.08 -28.77 4.00
N ALA A 10 -24.40 -28.88 4.05
CA ALA A 10 -25.27 -27.72 4.28
C ALA A 10 -25.02 -27.05 5.63
N ILE A 11 -24.76 -27.83 6.69
CA ILE A 11 -24.43 -27.30 8.02
C ILE A 11 -23.08 -26.56 8.00
N VAL A 12 -22.05 -27.15 7.38
CA VAL A 12 -20.73 -26.51 7.28
C VAL A 12 -20.81 -25.23 6.46
N PHE A 13 -21.52 -25.24 5.34
CA PHE A 13 -21.72 -24.06 4.50
C PHE A 13 -22.47 -22.96 5.27
N SER A 14 -23.53 -23.31 5.99
CA SER A 14 -24.29 -22.38 6.84
C SER A 14 -23.43 -21.77 7.94
N LEU A 15 -22.59 -22.58 8.61
CA LEU A 15 -21.63 -22.10 9.62
C LEU A 15 -20.56 -21.18 9.01
N CYS A 16 -20.03 -21.48 7.82
CA CYS A 16 -19.09 -20.61 7.11
C CYS A 16 -19.74 -19.28 6.72
N CYS A 17 -20.95 -19.29 6.15
CA CYS A 17 -21.69 -18.08 5.83
C CYS A 17 -21.99 -17.25 7.09
N PHE A 18 -22.42 -17.90 8.18
CA PHE A 18 -22.66 -17.21 9.45
C PHE A 18 -21.39 -16.58 10.01
N SER A 19 -20.27 -17.29 9.97
CA SER A 19 -18.96 -16.76 10.38
C SER A 19 -18.53 -15.57 9.52
N PHE A 20 -18.75 -15.63 8.21
CA PHE A 20 -18.42 -14.54 7.28
C PHE A 20 -19.27 -13.28 7.54
N VAL A 21 -20.57 -13.46 7.79
CA VAL A 21 -21.49 -12.38 8.18
C VAL A 21 -21.09 -11.79 9.53
N LEU A 22 -20.76 -12.63 10.51
CA LEU A 22 -20.32 -12.18 11.83
C LEU A 22 -19.01 -11.38 11.73
N ALA A 23 -18.03 -11.89 10.97
CA ALA A 23 -16.77 -11.19 10.71
C ALA A 23 -17.01 -9.83 10.04
N PHE A 24 -17.89 -9.76 9.03
CA PHE A 24 -18.27 -8.51 8.38
C PHE A 24 -18.92 -7.50 9.34
N LEU A 25 -19.82 -7.97 10.22
CA LEU A 25 -20.46 -7.13 11.24
C LEU A 25 -19.47 -6.64 12.32
N PHE A 26 -18.52 -7.49 12.75
CA PHE A 26 -17.47 -7.07 13.69
C PHE A 26 -16.48 -6.08 13.06
N PHE A 27 -16.10 -6.30 11.79
CA PHE A 27 -15.20 -5.41 11.05
C PHE A 27 -15.83 -4.03 10.81
N THR A 28 -17.15 -3.98 10.56
CA THR A 28 -17.87 -2.72 10.35
C THR A 28 -18.23 -2.00 11.65
N SER A 29 -18.48 -2.72 12.76
CA SER A 29 -18.85 -2.13 14.06
C SER A 29 -17.70 -1.49 14.84
N HIS A 30 -16.44 -1.86 14.57
CA HIS A 30 -15.28 -1.21 15.20
C HIS A 30 -14.92 0.16 14.59
N SER A 31 -15.60 0.58 13.53
CA SER A 31 -15.47 1.95 13.01
C SER A 31 -16.32 2.91 13.83
N ALA A 32 -16.01 3.05 15.13
CA ALA A 32 -16.50 4.18 15.88
C ALA A 32 -15.95 5.45 15.19
N PRO A 33 -16.79 6.40 14.76
CA PRO A 33 -16.27 7.66 14.24
C PRO A 33 -15.44 8.28 15.34
N LEU A 34 -14.17 8.57 15.07
CA LEU A 34 -13.30 9.38 15.94
C LEU A 34 -13.90 10.79 16.01
N SER A 35 -14.95 10.95 16.83
CA SER A 35 -15.84 12.11 16.82
C SER A 35 -15.30 13.31 17.61
N HIS A 36 -14.07 13.22 18.14
CA HIS A 36 -13.56 14.23 19.08
C HIS A 36 -12.59 15.25 18.48
N TYR A 37 -12.22 15.13 17.21
CA TYR A 37 -11.45 16.15 16.51
C TYR A 37 -12.16 16.52 15.22
N ALA A 38 -12.68 17.75 15.14
CA ALA A 38 -12.99 18.34 13.85
C ALA A 38 -11.73 18.22 12.98
N PRO A 39 -11.84 17.70 11.74
CA PRO A 39 -10.66 17.42 10.94
C PRO A 39 -9.92 18.74 10.70
N ARG A 40 -8.69 18.83 11.23
CA ARG A 40 -7.88 20.04 11.11
C ARG A 40 -7.60 20.25 9.62
N LYS A 41 -7.80 21.48 9.15
CA LYS A 41 -7.33 21.89 7.82
C LYS A 41 -5.84 22.21 7.91
N ASN A 42 -5.14 22.16 6.78
CA ASN A 42 -3.72 22.50 6.65
C ASN A 42 -2.79 21.60 7.46
N ILE A 43 -3.08 20.30 7.51
CA ILE A 43 -2.20 19.28 8.08
C ILE A 43 -0.93 19.22 7.23
N ILE A 44 0.22 19.21 7.90
CA ILE A 44 1.49 18.84 7.29
C ILE A 44 1.73 17.38 7.65
N ASP A 45 1.76 16.51 6.64
CA ASP A 45 2.20 15.14 6.83
C ASP A 45 3.72 15.14 7.02
N LEU A 46 4.18 14.67 8.17
CA LEU A 46 5.60 14.67 8.52
C LEU A 46 6.32 13.39 8.11
N HIS A 47 5.59 12.39 7.60
CA HIS A 47 6.17 11.09 7.29
C HIS A 47 5.42 10.43 6.13
N CYS A 48 5.91 10.65 4.91
CA CYS A 48 5.50 9.85 3.77
C CYS A 48 6.71 9.37 3.00
N HIS A 49 6.48 8.34 2.18
CA HIS A 49 7.48 7.76 1.30
C HIS A 49 6.95 7.73 -0.12
N VAL A 50 7.87 7.85 -1.07
CA VAL A 50 7.65 7.52 -2.47
C VAL A 50 8.67 6.46 -2.85
N ALA A 51 8.31 5.57 -3.76
CA ALA A 51 9.23 4.63 -4.36
C ALA A 51 8.80 4.39 -5.81
N GLY A 52 9.78 4.26 -6.69
CA GLY A 52 9.58 3.86 -8.08
C GLY A 52 10.19 2.49 -8.36
N ILE A 53 10.51 2.23 -9.62
CA ILE A 53 11.04 0.94 -10.09
C ILE A 53 12.46 1.04 -10.66
N GLY A 54 13.12 2.20 -10.53
CA GLY A 54 14.42 2.50 -11.12
C GLY A 54 14.34 3.10 -12.52
N SER A 55 13.14 3.46 -13.00
CA SER A 55 12.93 3.95 -14.37
C SER A 55 13.33 5.41 -14.54
N GLY A 56 13.84 5.75 -15.73
CA GLY A 56 14.26 7.12 -16.06
C GLY A 56 15.60 7.53 -15.43
N GLY A 57 16.40 6.58 -14.95
CA GLY A 57 17.70 6.87 -14.33
C GLY A 57 17.60 7.48 -12.93
N SER A 58 16.52 7.15 -12.20
CA SER A 58 16.22 7.68 -10.86
C SER A 58 17.24 7.26 -9.78
N GLY A 59 17.99 6.18 -10.01
CA GLY A 59 18.88 5.59 -9.00
C GLY A 59 18.15 4.75 -7.94
N ILE A 60 16.82 4.65 -8.02
CA ILE A 60 16.01 3.80 -7.16
C ILE A 60 16.36 2.35 -7.44
N TYR A 61 16.62 1.59 -6.38
CA TYR A 61 16.80 0.15 -6.45
C TYR A 61 15.58 -0.57 -5.91
N LEU A 62 15.13 -1.56 -6.68
CA LEU A 62 14.09 -2.50 -6.32
C LEU A 62 14.66 -3.91 -6.47
N SER A 63 14.58 -4.71 -5.42
CA SER A 63 15.00 -6.11 -5.48
C SER A 63 14.15 -6.91 -6.48
N SER A 64 14.72 -7.98 -7.04
CA SER A 64 13.95 -8.89 -7.89
C SER A 64 12.77 -9.50 -7.14
N GLN A 65 12.97 -9.87 -5.86
CA GLN A 65 11.93 -10.42 -5.01
C GLN A 65 10.75 -9.47 -4.83
N MET A 66 10.99 -8.18 -4.62
CA MET A 66 9.91 -7.18 -4.55
C MET A 66 9.27 -6.96 -5.92
N SER A 67 10.06 -6.92 -7.01
CA SER A 67 9.53 -6.68 -8.36
C SER A 67 8.59 -7.79 -8.85
N GLU A 68 8.81 -9.02 -8.41
CA GLU A 68 7.99 -10.19 -8.74
C GLU A 68 6.85 -10.40 -7.72
N SER A 69 6.77 -9.56 -6.68
CA SER A 69 5.77 -9.66 -5.64
C SER A 69 4.48 -8.93 -6.03
N PHE A 70 3.33 -9.52 -5.68
CA PHE A 70 2.03 -8.84 -5.76
C PHE A 70 1.98 -7.51 -5.00
N LYS A 71 2.88 -7.31 -4.02
CA LYS A 71 2.99 -6.05 -3.26
C LYS A 71 3.30 -4.87 -4.16
N LEU A 72 4.07 -5.07 -5.23
CA LEU A 72 4.46 -3.99 -6.13
C LEU A 72 3.23 -3.32 -6.74
N GLU A 73 2.30 -4.12 -7.29
CA GLU A 73 1.06 -3.61 -7.89
C GLU A 73 0.23 -2.81 -6.86
N PHE A 74 0.09 -3.32 -5.64
CA PHE A 74 -0.61 -2.62 -4.56
C PHE A 74 0.03 -1.27 -4.23
N TYR A 75 1.37 -1.18 -4.20
CA TYR A 75 2.07 0.08 -3.95
C TYR A 75 1.93 1.06 -5.12
N MET A 76 2.01 0.59 -6.37
CA MET A 76 1.85 1.45 -7.54
C MET A 76 0.43 2.04 -7.60
N GLU A 77 -0.60 1.23 -7.30
CA GLU A 77 -1.98 1.71 -7.16
C GLU A 77 -2.10 2.75 -6.03
N ALA A 78 -1.48 2.49 -4.87
CA ALA A 78 -1.48 3.44 -3.76
C ALA A 78 -0.78 4.77 -4.11
N PHE A 79 0.24 4.74 -4.97
CA PHE A 79 0.89 5.94 -5.51
C PHE A 79 0.08 6.61 -6.63
N GLY A 80 -0.86 5.89 -7.25
CA GLY A 80 -1.68 6.39 -8.35
C GLY A 80 -0.96 6.38 -9.70
N VAL A 81 -0.09 5.38 -9.90
CA VAL A 81 0.66 5.15 -11.14
C VAL A 81 0.53 3.69 -11.59
N SER A 82 0.81 3.41 -12.86
CA SER A 82 1.03 2.05 -13.36
C SER A 82 2.50 1.79 -13.71
N LEU A 83 2.87 0.52 -13.83
CA LEU A 83 4.23 0.14 -14.24
C LEU A 83 4.55 0.63 -15.66
N GLU A 84 3.57 0.64 -16.55
CA GLU A 84 3.70 1.16 -17.90
C GLU A 84 3.99 2.66 -17.89
N GLU A 85 3.27 3.43 -17.07
CA GLU A 85 3.54 4.87 -16.92
C GLU A 85 4.95 5.13 -16.36
N LEU A 86 5.41 4.34 -15.40
CA LEU A 86 6.76 4.48 -14.86
C LEU A 86 7.83 4.09 -15.88
N ALA A 87 7.59 3.06 -16.69
CA ALA A 87 8.51 2.68 -17.76
C ALA A 87 8.65 3.79 -18.83
N GLU A 88 7.54 4.48 -19.16
CA GLU A 88 7.53 5.54 -20.16
C GLU A 88 8.05 6.89 -19.62
N LYS A 89 7.60 7.29 -18.42
CA LYS A 89 7.80 8.65 -17.88
C LYS A 89 8.86 8.71 -16.78
N GLY A 90 9.29 7.57 -16.25
CA GLY A 90 10.25 7.47 -15.15
C GLY A 90 9.61 7.65 -13.77
N ASP A 91 10.42 7.39 -12.73
CA ASP A 91 9.96 7.36 -11.34
C ASP A 91 9.58 8.74 -10.78
N ALA A 92 10.02 9.82 -11.42
CA ALA A 92 9.64 11.20 -11.04
C ALA A 92 8.11 11.39 -11.04
N LEU A 93 7.40 10.61 -11.88
CA LEU A 93 5.94 10.61 -11.93
C LEU A 93 5.30 10.33 -10.56
N VAL A 94 5.90 9.49 -9.72
CA VAL A 94 5.37 9.17 -8.38
C VAL A 94 5.30 10.42 -7.51
N VAL A 95 6.34 11.26 -7.56
CA VAL A 95 6.40 12.52 -6.83
C VAL A 95 5.39 13.52 -7.39
N GLU A 96 5.22 13.56 -8.70
CA GLU A 96 4.21 14.40 -9.36
C GLU A 96 2.79 14.02 -8.92
N ARG A 97 2.44 12.73 -8.94
CA ARG A 97 1.13 12.24 -8.47
C ARG A 97 0.88 12.56 -7.00
N LEU A 98 1.90 12.42 -6.15
CA LEU A 98 1.79 12.82 -4.75
C LEU A 98 1.50 14.32 -4.62
N SER A 99 2.23 15.17 -5.35
CA SER A 99 2.01 16.62 -5.36
C SER A 99 0.60 16.98 -5.81
N GLU A 100 0.10 16.37 -6.89
CA GLU A 100 -1.28 16.54 -7.39
C GLU A 100 -2.32 16.19 -6.32
N ARG A 101 -2.13 15.07 -5.61
CA ARG A 101 -3.04 14.62 -4.56
C ARG A 101 -3.02 15.52 -3.33
N ILE A 102 -1.86 16.04 -2.95
CA ILE A 102 -1.74 17.02 -1.86
C ILE A 102 -2.46 18.32 -2.26
N ALA A 103 -2.25 18.81 -3.48
CA ALA A 103 -2.90 20.02 -3.97
C ALA A 103 -4.44 19.88 -4.01
N ALA A 104 -4.96 18.69 -4.30
CA ALA A 104 -6.39 18.38 -4.30
C ALA A 104 -6.96 18.04 -2.91
N SER A 105 -6.13 17.91 -1.87
CA SER A 105 -6.56 17.45 -0.55
C SER A 105 -7.34 18.52 0.22
N LYS A 106 -8.41 18.09 0.90
CA LYS A 106 -9.20 18.96 1.78
C LYS A 106 -8.53 19.23 3.13
N PHE A 107 -7.58 18.38 3.52
CA PHE A 107 -7.04 18.35 4.88
C PHE A 107 -5.53 18.50 4.93
N VAL A 108 -4.80 17.86 4.03
CA VAL A 108 -3.34 17.91 3.95
C VAL A 108 -2.92 19.03 3.02
N SER A 109 -2.02 19.91 3.45
CA SER A 109 -1.51 21.01 2.62
C SER A 109 -0.06 20.81 2.17
N LYS A 110 0.71 19.98 2.88
CA LYS A 110 2.11 19.66 2.59
C LYS A 110 2.44 18.25 3.09
N ALA A 111 3.48 17.65 2.52
CA ALA A 111 4.05 16.42 3.02
C ALA A 111 5.58 16.50 3.00
N LEU A 112 6.22 15.88 4.00
CA LEU A 112 7.65 15.62 4.03
C LEU A 112 7.91 14.21 3.50
N VAL A 113 8.51 14.15 2.31
CA VAL A 113 8.90 12.88 1.68
C VAL A 113 10.26 12.45 2.24
N LEU A 114 10.29 11.27 2.84
CA LEU A 114 11.50 10.68 3.39
C LEU A 114 12.00 9.58 2.44
N ALA A 115 13.30 9.58 2.18
CA ALA A 115 13.97 8.53 1.44
C ALA A 115 13.88 7.18 2.19
N LEU A 116 13.86 6.09 1.45
CA LEU A 116 13.94 4.74 1.99
C LEU A 116 15.38 4.26 1.87
N ASP A 117 16.03 4.04 3.00
CA ASP A 117 17.40 3.53 3.01
C ASP A 117 17.42 2.00 2.84
N GLY A 118 18.58 1.49 2.47
CA GLY A 118 18.84 0.08 2.31
C GLY A 118 19.66 -0.50 3.46
N VAL A 119 19.93 -1.80 3.39
CA VAL A 119 20.77 -2.48 4.38
C VAL A 119 22.23 -2.21 4.07
N VAL A 120 22.96 -1.61 5.02
CA VAL A 120 24.41 -1.36 4.88
C VAL A 120 25.22 -2.44 5.59
N THR A 121 26.15 -3.08 4.89
CA THR A 121 27.09 -4.06 5.45
C THR A 121 28.52 -3.65 5.11
N GLY A 122 29.37 -3.43 6.13
CA GLY A 122 30.77 -3.05 5.90
C GLY A 122 30.96 -1.65 5.31
N GLY A 123 29.96 -0.77 5.42
CA GLY A 123 29.98 0.59 4.88
C GLY A 123 29.38 0.73 3.48
N GLU A 124 29.02 -0.38 2.83
CA GLU A 124 28.44 -0.40 1.49
C GLU A 124 27.00 -0.91 1.52
N LEU A 125 26.20 -0.48 0.54
CA LEU A 125 24.83 -0.96 0.35
C LEU A 125 24.84 -2.46 -0.02
N ASP A 126 24.18 -3.27 0.79
CA ASP A 126 24.00 -4.71 0.58
C ASP A 126 22.69 -4.96 -0.18
N TYR A 127 22.78 -4.99 -1.50
CA TYR A 127 21.65 -5.25 -2.40
C TYR A 127 21.00 -6.62 -2.17
N SER A 128 21.74 -7.61 -1.64
CA SER A 128 21.19 -8.95 -1.38
C SER A 128 20.23 -9.00 -0.18
N LYS A 129 20.27 -7.97 0.68
CA LYS A 129 19.40 -7.83 1.85
C LYS A 129 18.45 -6.64 1.76
N THR A 130 18.59 -5.81 0.73
CA THR A 130 17.78 -4.61 0.51
C THR A 130 16.61 -4.94 -0.41
N GLU A 131 15.39 -4.60 -0.02
CA GLU A 131 14.20 -4.79 -0.86
C GLU A 131 13.91 -3.58 -1.75
N VAL A 132 14.09 -2.38 -1.20
CA VAL A 132 13.87 -1.07 -1.84
C VAL A 132 14.92 -0.10 -1.30
N TYR A 133 15.49 0.75 -2.17
CA TYR A 133 16.34 1.89 -1.81
C TYR A 133 15.99 3.07 -2.71
N VAL A 134 15.76 4.24 -2.11
CA VAL A 134 15.27 5.45 -2.78
C VAL A 134 16.19 6.63 -2.50
#